data_AF-A0A9J6H7R3-F1
#
_entry.id   AF-A0A9J6H7R3-F1
#
_cell.length_a   1.000
_cell.length_b   1.000
_cell.length_c   1.000
_cell.angle_alpha   90.00
_cell.angle_beta   90.00
_cell.angle_gamma   90.00
#
_symmetry.space_group_name_H-M   'P 1'
#
loop_
_entity.id
_entity.type
_entity.pdbx_description
1 polymer ?
#
loop_
_entity_poly.entity_id
_entity_poly.type
_entity_poly.pdbx_seq_one_letter_code
_entity_poly.pdbx_strand_id
1 'polypeptide(L)'
;MYYDQMGGPDETPRRKIRCSPSAPWRDRREGLAGKGPPTSQQVEEERWRRAAEAKPALAVYCAEKTSIGKELFYENSTGSGLLFEARSGMLRTRQLRAKYTAGLDITCPNCGLDDETVRHIVLECPELRPPPSDGAALSLAMALGFRGRGEQPSWQAVETSKRRLELWWRIRASQTHTPTASTQVPRVE
;
A
#
# COMPACT_ATOMS: atom_id res chain seq x y z
N MET A 1 33.38 -50.93 -51.63
CA MET A 1 33.44 -52.29 -51.07
C MET A 1 33.53 -52.12 -49.57
N TYR A 2 32.39 -52.28 -48.90
CA TYR A 2 32.04 -53.44 -48.06
C TYR A 2 32.58 -53.28 -46.64
N TYR A 3 31.62 -53.18 -45.70
CA TYR A 3 31.72 -53.17 -44.24
C TYR A 3 32.99 -53.80 -43.64
N ASP A 4 33.62 -53.14 -42.67
CA ASP A 4 33.75 -53.68 -41.30
C ASP A 4 34.38 -52.66 -40.32
N GLN A 5 34.11 -52.84 -39.03
CA GLN A 5 34.80 -52.25 -37.87
C GLN A 5 34.51 -50.78 -37.51
N MET A 6 33.29 -50.55 -37.02
CA MET A 6 33.07 -49.56 -35.96
C MET A 6 32.88 -50.30 -34.64
N GLY A 7 33.79 -50.04 -33.69
CA GLY A 7 33.84 -50.65 -32.37
C GLY A 7 32.51 -50.55 -31.61
N GLY A 8 32.19 -51.62 -30.88
CA GLY A 8 30.96 -51.74 -30.12
C GLY A 8 30.80 -50.64 -29.06
N PRO A 9 29.56 -50.33 -28.64
CA PRO A 9 29.35 -49.42 -27.53
C PRO A 9 29.97 -50.01 -26.26
N ASP A 10 30.88 -49.25 -25.67
CA ASP A 10 31.35 -49.43 -24.30
C ASP A 10 30.14 -49.36 -23.35
N GLU A 11 29.59 -50.53 -23.01
CA GLU A 11 28.61 -50.70 -21.94
C GLU A 11 29.31 -50.38 -20.61
N THR A 12 29.47 -49.09 -20.33
CA THR A 12 29.74 -48.65 -18.96
C THR A 12 28.53 -49.08 -18.12
N PRO A 13 28.71 -49.94 -17.10
CA PRO A 13 27.60 -50.33 -16.26
C PRO A 13 27.12 -49.06 -15.57
N ARG A 14 25.88 -48.65 -15.84
CA ARG A 14 25.21 -47.60 -15.05
C ARG A 14 25.32 -48.03 -13.59
N ARG A 15 26.25 -47.40 -12.86
CA ARG A 15 26.34 -47.55 -11.41
C ARG A 15 24.95 -47.20 -10.91
N LYS A 16 24.21 -48.22 -10.45
CA LYS A 16 23.00 -48.00 -9.68
C LYS A 16 23.44 -47.15 -8.50
N ILE A 17 23.10 -45.87 -8.52
CA ILE A 17 23.19 -45.03 -7.34
C ILE A 17 22.28 -45.74 -6.34
N ARG A 18 22.90 -46.49 -5.44
CA ARG A 18 22.21 -47.01 -4.27
C ARG A 18 21.84 -45.75 -3.51
N CYS A 19 20.59 -45.34 -3.61
CA CYS A 19 20.03 -44.43 -2.62
C CYS A 19 20.26 -45.13 -1.27
N SER A 20 21.27 -44.66 -0.53
CA SER A 20 21.34 -44.96 0.89
C SER A 20 19.99 -44.53 1.46
N PRO A 21 19.30 -45.36 2.27
CA PRO A 21 18.04 -44.95 2.84
C PRO A 21 18.31 -43.68 3.63
N SER A 22 17.92 -42.54 3.07
CA SER A 22 17.95 -41.27 3.77
C SER A 22 17.20 -41.53 5.06
N ALA A 23 17.89 -41.25 6.18
CA ALA A 23 17.36 -41.39 7.52
C ALA A 23 15.89 -40.96 7.55
N PRO A 24 15.01 -41.71 8.23
CA PRO A 24 13.60 -41.35 8.32
C PRO A 24 13.50 -39.89 8.76
N TRP A 25 12.59 -39.13 8.14
CA TRP A 25 12.29 -37.71 8.43
C TRP A 25 11.86 -37.43 9.89
N ARG A 26 11.97 -38.43 10.77
CA ARG A 26 11.69 -38.41 12.20
C ARG A 26 12.94 -38.88 12.94
N ASP A 27 13.91 -38.00 13.11
CA ASP A 27 14.41 -37.67 14.44
C ASP A 27 15.47 -36.56 14.37
N ARG A 28 15.03 -35.34 14.66
CA ARG A 28 15.89 -34.23 15.06
C ARG A 28 15.06 -33.25 15.87
N ARG A 29 14.42 -33.75 16.93
CA ARG A 29 13.71 -32.94 17.91
C ARG A 29 14.16 -33.29 19.33
N GLU A 30 15.45 -33.16 19.55
CA GLU A 30 15.97 -32.96 20.89
C GLU A 30 16.54 -31.53 20.93
N GLY A 31 15.92 -30.65 21.72
CA GLY A 31 16.53 -29.37 22.10
C GLY A 31 15.71 -28.08 21.96
N LEU A 32 14.47 -28.09 21.44
CA LEU A 32 13.63 -26.87 21.38
C LEU A 32 12.29 -27.12 22.08
N ALA A 33 12.31 -27.09 23.41
CA ALA A 33 11.10 -27.03 24.20
C ALA A 33 10.36 -25.72 23.89
N GLY A 34 9.15 -25.82 23.33
CA GLY A 34 8.14 -24.78 23.54
C GLY A 34 7.15 -24.48 22.41
N LYS A 35 7.50 -24.58 21.13
CA LYS A 35 6.55 -24.29 20.04
C LYS A 35 6.78 -25.20 18.83
N GLY A 36 5.71 -25.81 18.32
CA GLY A 36 5.73 -26.51 17.03
C GLY A 36 6.14 -25.57 15.88
N PRO A 37 6.33 -26.10 14.66
CA PRO A 37 6.61 -25.27 13.50
C PRO A 37 5.49 -24.22 13.32
N PRO A 38 5.81 -23.01 12.84
CA PRO A 38 4.80 -21.97 12.62
C PRO A 38 3.76 -22.44 11.61
N THR A 39 2.52 -21.98 11.77
CA THR A 39 1.45 -22.26 10.81
C THR A 39 1.67 -21.51 9.50
N SER A 40 1.03 -21.94 8.40
CA SER A 40 1.09 -21.21 7.12
C SER A 40 0.70 -19.74 7.29
N GLN A 41 -0.36 -19.49 8.05
CA GLN A 41 -0.83 -18.14 8.36
C GLN A 41 0.25 -17.30 9.06
N GLN A 42 0.96 -17.86 10.05
CA GLN A 42 2.03 -17.13 10.75
C GLN A 42 3.20 -16.80 9.82
N VAL A 43 3.56 -17.72 8.92
CA VAL A 43 4.61 -17.50 7.91
C VAL A 43 4.19 -16.42 6.91
N GLU A 44 2.94 -16.44 6.47
CA GLU A 44 2.37 -15.45 5.55
C GLU A 44 2.28 -14.06 6.19
N GLU A 45 1.78 -13.95 7.41
CA GLU A 45 1.69 -12.70 8.16
C GLU A 45 3.06 -12.08 8.41
N GLU A 46 4.07 -12.88 8.78
CA GLU A 46 5.44 -12.40 8.96
C GLU A 46 6.06 -11.92 7.64
N ARG A 47 5.89 -12.69 6.56
CA ARG A 47 6.36 -12.29 5.22
C ARG A 47 5.71 -10.99 4.78
N TRP A 48 4.39 -10.87 4.95
CA TRP A 48 3.63 -9.67 4.60
C TRP A 48 4.11 -8.45 5.40
N ARG A 49 4.28 -8.60 6.72
CA ARG A 49 4.76 -7.53 7.60
C ARG A 49 6.14 -7.02 7.18
N ARG A 50 7.10 -7.92 7.00
CA ARG A 50 8.46 -7.54 6.54
C ARG A 50 8.46 -6.83 5.19
N ALA A 51 7.67 -7.32 4.23
CA ALA A 51 7.59 -6.71 2.92
C ALA A 51 6.93 -5.33 2.95
N ALA A 52 6.02 -5.09 3.89
CA ALA A 52 5.39 -3.79 4.12
C ALA A 52 6.37 -2.82 4.81
N GLU A 53 7.03 -3.26 5.88
CA GLU A 53 8.01 -2.47 6.64
C GLU A 53 9.23 -2.04 5.82
N ALA A 54 9.63 -2.85 4.83
CA ALA A 54 10.68 -2.50 3.88
C ALA A 54 10.34 -1.29 2.98
N LYS A 55 9.08 -0.81 2.99
CA LYS A 55 8.61 0.29 2.15
C LYS A 55 8.24 1.50 3.03
N PRO A 56 9.07 2.56 3.06
CA PRO A 56 8.78 3.76 3.85
C PRO A 56 7.44 4.43 3.53
N ALA A 57 6.97 4.31 2.29
CA ALA A 57 5.65 4.78 1.86
C ALA A 57 4.50 4.17 2.66
N LEU A 58 4.66 2.94 3.16
CA LEU A 58 3.64 2.21 3.90
C LEU A 58 3.76 2.41 5.42
N ALA A 59 4.50 3.40 5.92
CA ALA A 59 4.74 3.56 7.36
C ALA A 59 3.45 3.57 8.20
N VAL A 60 2.45 4.37 7.80
CA VAL A 60 1.13 4.41 8.48
C VAL A 60 0.43 3.06 8.38
N TYR A 61 0.43 2.44 7.20
CA TYR A 61 -0.17 1.12 7.01
C TYR A 61 0.47 0.06 7.91
N CYS A 62 1.80 0.02 8.02
CA CYS A 62 2.52 -0.96 8.83
C CYS A 62 2.30 -0.76 10.32
N ALA A 63 2.26 0.50 10.76
CA ALA A 63 2.00 0.84 12.16
C ALA A 63 0.58 0.42 12.59
N GLU A 64 -0.40 0.53 11.69
CA GLU A 64 -1.81 0.43 12.04
C GLU A 64 -2.50 -0.88 11.58
N LYS A 65 -2.04 -1.51 10.50
CA LYS A 65 -2.59 -2.80 10.02
C LYS A 65 -1.91 -3.95 10.78
N THR A 66 -2.67 -4.62 11.64
CA THR A 66 -2.14 -5.65 12.54
C THR A 66 -2.16 -7.06 11.96
N SER A 67 -3.12 -7.37 11.07
CA SER A 67 -3.29 -8.67 10.44
C SER A 67 -3.72 -8.60 8.97
N ILE A 68 -3.41 -9.65 8.22
CA ILE A 68 -3.93 -9.86 6.87
C ILE A 68 -5.43 -10.14 6.96
N GLY A 69 -6.23 -9.38 6.23
CA GLY A 69 -7.68 -9.57 6.24
C GLY A 69 -8.42 -8.53 5.42
N LYS A 70 -9.62 -8.91 4.96
CA LYS A 70 -10.50 -8.04 4.19
C LYS A 70 -11.05 -6.92 5.06
N GLU A 71 -11.11 -5.73 4.47
CA GLU A 71 -11.74 -4.55 5.08
C GLU A 71 -13.14 -4.39 4.49
N LEU A 72 -14.12 -4.20 5.36
CA LEU A 72 -15.55 -4.23 4.97
C LEU A 72 -16.06 -2.90 4.41
N PHE A 73 -15.33 -1.81 4.63
CA PHE A 73 -15.76 -0.46 4.27
C PHE A 73 -15.40 -0.04 2.84
N TYR A 74 -14.90 -0.95 2.00
CA TYR A 74 -14.63 -0.69 0.58
C TYR A 74 -15.81 -1.10 -0.30
N GLU A 75 -16.33 -0.15 -1.07
CA GLU A 75 -17.57 -0.29 -1.85
C GLU A 75 -17.36 -0.05 -3.36
N ASN A 76 -16.13 -0.24 -3.86
CA ASN A 76 -15.75 0.02 -5.28
C ASN A 76 -16.06 1.44 -5.79
N SER A 77 -16.29 2.40 -4.88
CA SER A 77 -16.46 3.81 -5.22
C SER A 77 -15.12 4.53 -5.46
N THR A 78 -15.17 5.70 -6.10
CA THR A 78 -13.99 6.59 -6.23
C THR A 78 -13.36 6.88 -4.87
N GLY A 79 -14.17 7.19 -3.86
CA GLY A 79 -13.72 7.44 -2.50
C GLY A 79 -13.09 6.21 -1.85
N SER A 80 -13.56 5.00 -2.17
CA SER A 80 -12.91 3.76 -1.73
C SER A 80 -11.50 3.62 -2.33
N GLY A 81 -11.32 3.95 -3.60
CA GLY A 81 -10.01 3.98 -4.26
C GLY A 81 -9.08 5.03 -3.64
N LEU A 82 -9.56 6.25 -3.45
CA LEU A 82 -8.79 7.34 -2.83
C LEU A 82 -8.44 7.04 -1.37
N LEU A 83 -9.35 6.41 -0.62
CA LEU A 83 -9.10 5.97 0.75
C LEU A 83 -8.01 4.90 0.79
N PHE A 84 -7.99 3.97 -0.17
CA PHE A 84 -6.90 2.99 -0.29
C PHE A 84 -5.55 3.66 -0.58
N GLU A 85 -5.51 4.66 -1.47
CA GLU A 85 -4.30 5.45 -1.71
C GLU A 85 -3.85 6.19 -0.44
N ALA A 86 -4.77 6.79 0.31
CA ALA A 86 -4.47 7.48 1.56
C ALA A 86 -3.90 6.52 2.62
N ARG A 87 -4.52 5.34 2.79
CA ARG A 87 -4.05 4.30 3.72
C ARG A 87 -2.67 3.75 3.37
N SER A 88 -2.36 3.64 2.08
CA SER A 88 -1.07 3.15 1.59
C SER A 88 -0.02 4.26 1.47
N GLY A 89 -0.34 5.50 1.86
CA GLY A 89 0.57 6.65 1.74
C GLY A 89 0.83 7.08 0.29
N MET A 90 0.04 6.58 -0.67
CA MET A 90 0.18 6.81 -2.11
C MET A 90 -0.83 7.80 -2.67
N LEU A 91 -1.64 8.43 -1.81
CA LEU A 91 -2.52 9.53 -2.22
C LEU A 91 -1.67 10.63 -2.85
N ARG A 92 -2.04 11.01 -4.08
CA ARG A 92 -1.25 11.93 -4.94
C ARG A 92 -1.31 13.39 -4.48
N THR A 93 -1.06 13.66 -3.21
CA THR A 93 -1.06 15.00 -2.66
C THR A 93 0.12 15.81 -3.20
N ARG A 94 0.08 17.14 -3.10
CA ARG A 94 1.24 17.98 -3.45
C ARG A 94 2.46 17.65 -2.59
N GLN A 95 2.28 17.33 -1.30
CA GLN A 95 3.37 16.86 -0.45
C GLN A 95 4.02 15.58 -1.01
N LEU A 96 3.24 14.61 -1.50
CA LEU A 96 3.80 13.42 -2.14
C LEU A 96 4.55 13.78 -3.43
N ARG A 97 3.97 14.67 -4.25
CA ARG A 97 4.58 15.10 -5.52
C ARG A 97 5.89 15.87 -5.33
N ALA A 98 6.01 16.68 -4.28
CA ALA A 98 7.21 17.47 -3.99
C ALA A 98 8.45 16.60 -3.75
N LYS A 99 8.28 15.32 -3.36
CA LYS A 99 9.39 14.36 -3.29
C LYS A 99 10.08 14.11 -4.64
N TYR A 100 9.38 14.35 -5.74
CA TYR A 100 9.85 14.09 -7.11
C TYR A 100 9.90 15.36 -7.97
N THR A 101 9.52 16.52 -7.44
CA THR A 101 9.48 17.78 -8.18
C THR A 101 10.03 18.88 -7.28
N ALA A 102 11.29 19.27 -7.55
CA ALA A 102 11.98 20.29 -6.79
C ALA A 102 11.24 21.64 -6.90
N GLY A 103 11.12 22.35 -5.78
CA GLY A 103 10.48 23.66 -5.72
C GLY A 103 8.96 23.65 -5.91
N LEU A 104 8.31 22.48 -5.88
CA LEU A 104 6.85 22.41 -5.96
C LEU A 104 6.22 23.00 -4.71
N ASP A 105 5.35 23.98 -4.89
CA ASP A 105 4.48 24.51 -3.83
C ASP A 105 3.55 23.40 -3.30
N ILE A 106 3.66 23.13 -2.01
CA ILE A 106 2.88 22.09 -1.32
C ILE A 106 1.59 22.61 -0.70
N THR A 107 1.32 23.90 -0.76
CA THR A 107 0.11 24.52 -0.18
C THR A 107 -1.16 23.88 -0.73
N CYS A 108 -2.12 23.62 0.15
CA CYS A 108 -3.43 23.09 -0.19
C CYS A 108 -4.16 24.06 -1.13
N PRO A 109 -4.47 23.67 -2.37
CA PRO A 109 -5.11 24.55 -3.34
C PRO A 109 -6.60 24.76 -3.06
N ASN A 110 -7.16 24.04 -2.08
CA ASN A 110 -8.54 24.21 -1.67
C ASN A 110 -8.67 25.38 -0.70
N CYS A 111 -7.87 25.42 0.37
CA CYS A 111 -7.97 26.45 1.42
C CYS A 111 -6.86 27.52 1.34
N GLY A 112 -5.70 27.22 0.77
CA GLY A 112 -4.55 28.12 0.71
C GLY A 112 -3.86 28.38 2.06
N LEU A 113 -4.20 27.65 3.13
CA LEU A 113 -3.75 27.93 4.50
C LEU A 113 -2.60 27.03 4.96
N ASP A 114 -2.69 25.73 4.69
CA ASP A 114 -1.72 24.71 5.14
C ASP A 114 -1.23 23.85 3.98
N ASP A 115 -0.22 23.03 4.24
CA ASP A 115 0.29 22.03 3.29
C ASP A 115 -0.77 20.98 2.92
N GLU A 116 -0.82 20.61 1.64
CA GLU A 116 -1.65 19.53 1.11
C GLU A 116 -1.10 18.16 1.54
N THR A 117 -1.42 17.78 2.77
CA THR A 117 -1.11 16.47 3.35
C THR A 117 -2.37 15.59 3.41
N VAL A 118 -2.18 14.27 3.56
CA VAL A 118 -3.32 13.33 3.76
C VAL A 118 -4.12 13.73 5.01
N ARG A 119 -3.41 14.08 6.09
CA ARG A 119 -4.00 14.56 7.34
C ARG A 119 -4.85 15.81 7.10
N HIS A 120 -4.31 16.78 6.39
CA HIS A 120 -5.01 18.03 6.09
C HIS A 120 -6.30 17.77 5.32
N ILE A 121 -6.23 16.97 4.24
CA ILE A 121 -7.42 16.64 3.43
C ILE A 121 -8.47 15.91 4.26
N VAL A 122 -8.07 14.89 5.02
CA VAL A 122 -9.00 14.02 5.74
C VAL A 122 -9.59 14.69 6.98
N LEU A 123 -8.83 15.52 7.70
CA LEU A 123 -9.23 16.03 9.02
C LEU A 123 -9.33 17.56 9.11
N GLU A 124 -8.45 18.32 8.48
CA GLU A 124 -8.24 19.74 8.88
C GLU A 124 -8.77 20.74 7.86
N CYS A 125 -8.82 20.38 6.57
CA CYS A 125 -9.15 21.32 5.50
C CYS A 125 -10.57 21.89 5.69
N PRO A 126 -10.71 23.21 5.93
CA PRO A 126 -12.00 23.84 6.23
C PRO A 126 -12.90 23.95 5.01
N GLU A 127 -12.34 23.90 3.81
CA GLU A 127 -13.06 23.98 2.53
C GLU A 127 -13.64 22.63 2.07
N LEU A 128 -13.27 21.54 2.76
CA LEU A 128 -13.84 20.22 2.47
C LEU A 128 -15.04 19.95 3.37
N ARG A 129 -16.12 19.46 2.75
CA ARG A 129 -17.35 19.02 3.39
C ARG A 129 -17.60 17.54 3.11
N PRO A 130 -18.18 16.78 4.05
CA PRO A 130 -18.56 17.20 5.41
C PRO A 130 -17.34 17.47 6.31
N PRO A 131 -17.50 18.21 7.43
CA PRO A 131 -16.46 18.28 8.46
C PRO A 131 -16.12 16.87 8.98
N PRO A 132 -14.92 16.64 9.54
CA PRO A 132 -14.57 15.35 10.12
C PRO A 132 -15.57 14.94 11.21
N SER A 133 -15.96 13.66 11.20
CA SER A 133 -16.80 13.08 12.24
C SER A 133 -16.05 13.13 13.58
N ASP A 134 -16.71 13.54 14.66
CA ASP A 134 -16.17 13.56 16.04
C ASP A 134 -15.14 14.66 16.37
N GLY A 135 -14.97 15.67 15.52
CA GLY A 135 -14.18 16.87 15.84
C GLY A 135 -12.69 16.60 16.09
N ALA A 136 -12.05 17.41 16.95
CA ALA A 136 -10.60 17.41 17.15
C ALA A 136 -9.99 16.12 17.76
N ALA A 137 -10.81 15.18 18.22
CA ALA A 137 -10.36 13.92 18.84
C ALA A 137 -10.12 12.79 17.82
N LEU A 138 -10.56 12.93 16.57
CA LEU A 138 -10.43 11.89 15.56
C LEU A 138 -8.97 11.74 15.10
N SER A 139 -8.35 10.58 15.37
CA SER A 139 -7.03 10.27 14.84
C SER A 139 -7.08 9.98 13.33
N LEU A 140 -5.97 10.25 12.62
CA LEU A 140 -5.86 9.92 11.20
C LEU A 140 -6.03 8.42 10.96
N ALA A 141 -5.50 7.57 11.84
CA ALA A 141 -5.63 6.11 11.73
C ALA A 141 -7.12 5.68 11.74
N MET A 142 -7.91 6.22 12.67
CA MET A 142 -9.34 5.95 12.77
C MET A 142 -10.11 6.46 11.55
N ALA A 143 -9.81 7.68 11.09
CA ALA A 143 -10.43 8.26 9.89
C ALA A 143 -10.14 7.42 8.64
N LEU A 144 -8.94 6.87 8.55
CA LEU A 144 -8.53 5.95 7.49
C LEU A 144 -9.04 4.51 7.68
N GLY A 145 -9.83 4.24 8.72
CA GLY A 145 -10.44 2.94 8.97
C GLY A 145 -9.48 1.88 9.52
N PHE A 146 -8.33 2.28 10.06
CA PHE A 146 -7.51 1.38 10.85
C PHE A 146 -8.15 1.15 12.22
N ARG A 147 -7.98 -0.07 12.75
CA ARG A 147 -8.53 -0.48 14.03
C ARG A 147 -7.58 -0.05 15.14
N GLY A 148 -8.10 0.65 16.15
CA GLY A 148 -7.50 0.55 17.48
C GLY A 148 -7.51 -0.92 17.92
N ARG A 149 -6.52 -1.38 18.69
CA ARG A 149 -6.44 -2.79 19.12
C ARG A 149 -7.78 -3.27 19.71
N GLY A 150 -8.53 -4.08 18.96
CA GLY A 150 -9.79 -4.70 19.39
C GLY A 150 -11.08 -3.99 18.99
N GLU A 151 -11.02 -2.81 18.36
CA GLU A 151 -12.23 -2.03 18.04
C GLU A 151 -12.56 -2.07 16.54
N GLN A 152 -13.86 -2.02 16.22
CA GLN A 152 -14.30 -1.84 14.83
C GLN A 152 -14.05 -0.38 14.40
N PRO A 153 -13.66 -0.14 13.13
CA PRO A 153 -13.51 1.22 12.64
C PRO A 153 -14.86 1.93 12.65
N SER A 154 -14.87 3.21 13.01
CA SER A 154 -16.06 4.06 12.89
C SER A 154 -16.43 4.19 11.42
N TRP A 155 -17.50 3.51 11.01
CA TRP A 155 -18.02 3.57 9.65
C TRP A 155 -18.33 5.00 9.22
N GLN A 156 -18.85 5.82 10.14
CA GLN A 156 -19.14 7.22 9.89
C GLN A 156 -17.85 8.03 9.64
N ALA A 157 -16.77 7.80 10.38
CA ALA A 157 -15.49 8.48 10.16
C ALA A 157 -14.87 8.09 8.81
N VAL A 158 -14.93 6.80 8.47
CA VAL A 158 -14.45 6.29 7.18
C VAL A 158 -15.24 6.88 6.02
N GLU A 159 -16.57 6.91 6.13
CA GLU A 159 -17.45 7.42 5.09
C GLU A 159 -17.29 8.93 4.90
N THR A 160 -17.16 9.70 5.98
CA THR A 160 -16.77 11.12 5.94
C THR A 160 -15.43 11.31 5.24
N SER A 161 -14.44 10.47 5.53
CA SER A 161 -13.11 10.54 4.90
C SER A 161 -13.18 10.29 3.39
N LYS A 162 -13.94 9.29 2.94
CA LYS A 162 -14.18 9.04 1.51
C LYS A 162 -14.78 10.27 0.82
N ARG A 163 -15.83 10.86 1.38
CA ARG A 163 -16.51 12.04 0.81
C ARG A 163 -15.59 13.25 0.69
N ARG A 164 -14.77 13.50 1.72
CA ARG A 164 -13.77 14.57 1.71
C ARG A 164 -12.71 14.34 0.63
N LEU A 165 -12.21 13.12 0.51
CA LEU A 165 -11.26 12.74 -0.54
C LEU A 165 -11.84 12.89 -1.94
N GLU A 166 -13.08 12.46 -2.16
CA GLU A 166 -13.77 12.63 -3.45
C GLU A 166 -13.94 14.11 -3.80
N LEU A 167 -14.39 14.94 -2.85
CA LEU A 167 -14.55 16.38 -3.06
C LEU A 167 -13.22 17.04 -3.41
N TRP A 168 -12.16 16.73 -2.65
CA TRP A 168 -10.80 17.19 -2.93
C TRP A 168 -10.34 16.81 -4.33
N TRP A 169 -10.55 15.55 -4.73
CA TRP A 169 -10.17 15.05 -6.05
C TRP A 169 -10.89 15.80 -7.18
N ARG A 170 -12.20 16.05 -7.03
CA ARG A 170 -12.99 16.82 -8.01
C ARG A 170 -12.51 18.26 -8.16
N ILE A 171 -12.24 18.94 -7.04
CA ILE A 171 -11.75 20.33 -7.04
C ILE A 171 -10.39 20.40 -7.73
N ARG A 172 -9.50 19.43 -7.50
CA ARG A 172 -8.23 19.37 -8.22
C ARG A 172 -8.38 19.14 -9.71
N ALA A 173 -9.30 18.27 -10.12
CA ALA A 173 -9.55 18.00 -11.53
C ALA A 173 -10.12 19.22 -12.27
N SER A 174 -10.91 20.08 -11.61
CA SER A 174 -11.40 21.31 -12.24
C SER A 174 -10.30 22.37 -12.37
N GLN A 175 -9.35 22.43 -11.44
CA GLN A 175 -8.21 23.36 -11.50
C GLN A 175 -7.22 23.03 -12.63
N THR A 176 -7.09 21.76 -13.02
CA THR A 176 -6.23 21.37 -14.15
C THR A 176 -6.76 21.81 -15.52
N HIS A 177 -8.02 22.27 -15.60
CA HIS A 177 -8.68 22.66 -16.84
C HIS A 177 -8.80 24.18 -17.04
N THR A 178 -8.22 25.02 -16.19
CA THR A 178 -8.18 26.47 -16.46
C THR A 178 -7.22 26.71 -17.64
N PRO A 179 -7.72 27.12 -18.83
CA PRO A 179 -6.81 27.51 -19.89
C PRO A 179 -6.10 28.77 -19.42
N THR A 180 -4.76 28.72 -19.39
CA THR A 180 -3.91 29.90 -19.22
C THR A 180 -4.44 31.01 -20.11
N ALA A 181 -4.90 32.10 -19.50
CA ALA A 181 -5.40 33.26 -20.20
C ALA A 181 -4.36 33.71 -21.23
N SER A 182 -4.81 33.78 -22.48
CA SER A 182 -4.04 34.26 -23.62
C SER A 182 -3.39 35.60 -23.29
N THR A 183 -2.06 35.63 -23.26
CA THR A 183 -1.28 36.86 -23.32
C THR A 183 -1.63 37.57 -24.62
N GLN A 184 -2.54 38.55 -24.56
CA GLN A 184 -2.73 39.49 -25.65
C GLN A 184 -1.46 40.33 -25.78
N VAL A 185 -0.69 40.06 -26.83
CA VAL A 185 0.38 40.94 -27.28
C VAL A 185 -0.28 42.21 -27.84
N PRO A 186 0.05 43.42 -27.34
CA PRO A 186 -0.52 44.64 -27.89
C PRO A 186 -0.03 44.82 -29.33
N ARG A 187 -0.97 45.08 -30.24
CA ARG A 187 -0.69 45.47 -31.63
C ARG A 187 -0.11 46.89 -31.58
N VAL A 188 1.14 47.02 -31.99
CA VAL A 188 1.80 48.31 -32.21
C VAL A 188 1.14 48.95 -33.45
N GLU A 189 0.69 50.20 -33.32
CA GLU A 189 0.15 51.03 -34.40
C GLU A 189 1.24 51.50 -35.37
#